data_AF-A0AAV9CF94-F1
#
_entry.id   AF-A0AAV9CF94-F1
#
_cell.length_a   1.000
_cell.length_b   1.000
_cell.length_c   1.000
_cell.angle_alpha   90.00
_cell.angle_beta   90.00
_cell.angle_gamma   90.00
#
_symmetry.space_group_name_H-M   'P 1'
#
loop_
_entity.id
_entity.type
_entity.pdbx_description
1 polymer ?
#
loop_
_entity_poly.entity_id
_entity_poly.type
_entity_poly.pdbx_seq_one_letter_code
_entity_poly.pdbx_strand_id
1 'polypeptide(L)'
;MFLHMRAAAEDFSDILARNKHRFNGGVAHSFTGSMEDLDKLLSFDNLFLGINGCSLKTADNLHVLSSIPVERMMIETDSPYCEIKNTHAGVKFVKSVWSSKKKEKYDPDSTVKGRNEPCLVRQVLEVVAGCKGVSDLGPLSRTLYHNTCRVFFPHDLDSAADALLDSGTEGQ
;
A
#
# COMPACT_ATOMS: atom_id res chain seq x y z
N MET A 1 -2.11 11.88 9.20
CA MET A 1 -2.32 12.68 7.97
C MET A 1 -2.32 11.77 6.75
N PHE A 2 -3.07 12.13 5.72
CA PHE A 2 -3.02 11.50 4.40
C PHE A 2 -2.43 12.53 3.44
N LEU A 3 -1.18 12.30 3.00
CA LEU A 3 -0.33 13.32 2.37
C LEU A 3 -0.10 12.98 0.91
N HIS A 4 -0.22 13.98 0.04
CA HIS A 4 0.10 13.85 -1.38
C HIS A 4 1.47 14.49 -1.67
N MET A 5 2.29 13.81 -2.44
CA MET A 5 3.57 14.33 -2.93
C MET A 5 3.83 13.85 -4.35
N ARG A 6 4.15 14.78 -5.26
CA ARG A 6 4.58 14.49 -6.63
C ARG A 6 5.56 15.54 -7.10
N ALA A 7 6.78 15.13 -7.48
CA ALA A 7 7.83 16.02 -7.98
C ALA A 7 8.10 17.24 -7.07
N ALA A 8 7.96 17.06 -5.75
CA ALA A 8 8.02 18.14 -4.77
C ALA A 8 8.66 17.66 -3.44
N ALA A 9 9.53 16.66 -3.48
CA ALA A 9 10.03 16.01 -2.27
C ALA A 9 10.83 16.95 -1.35
N GLU A 10 11.54 17.93 -1.91
CA GLU A 10 12.29 18.95 -1.16
C GLU A 10 11.34 19.84 -0.36
N ASP A 11 10.49 20.62 -1.05
CA ASP A 11 9.48 21.48 -0.42
C ASP A 11 8.57 20.72 0.54
N PHE A 12 8.16 19.50 0.16
CA PHE A 12 7.35 18.62 0.99
C PHE A 12 8.05 18.29 2.31
N SER A 13 9.32 17.86 2.24
CA SER A 13 10.11 17.49 3.42
C SER A 13 10.37 18.71 4.32
N ASP A 14 10.63 19.88 3.74
CA ASP A 14 10.84 21.12 4.48
C ASP A 14 9.60 21.59 5.23
N ILE A 15 8.43 21.49 4.60
CA ILE A 15 7.15 21.80 5.24
C ILE A 15 6.87 20.77 6.35
N LEU A 16 7.08 19.48 6.07
CA LEU A 16 6.84 18.41 7.02
C LEU A 16 7.74 18.54 8.26
N ALA A 17 9.03 18.83 8.07
CA ALA A 17 10.00 18.99 9.14
C ALA A 17 9.63 20.14 10.10
N ARG A 18 9.20 21.29 9.56
CA ARG A 18 8.76 22.44 10.37
C ARG A 18 7.48 22.16 11.16
N ASN A 19 6.63 21.26 10.69
CA ASN A 19 5.30 20.99 11.26
C ASN A 19 5.17 19.61 11.92
N LYS A 20 6.25 18.82 12.02
CA LYS A 20 6.21 17.40 12.46
C LYS A 20 5.60 17.17 13.85
N HIS A 21 5.60 18.18 14.71
CA HIS A 21 5.02 18.12 16.05
C HIS A 21 3.51 18.39 16.09
N ARG A 22 2.89 18.75 14.95
CA ARG A 22 1.47 19.13 14.85
C ARG A 22 0.57 17.95 14.46
N PHE A 23 1.15 16.78 14.20
CA PHE A 23 0.44 15.57 13.84
C PHE A 23 1.23 14.34 14.33
N ASN A 24 0.52 13.25 14.61
CA ASN A 24 1.14 12.06 15.24
C ASN A 24 1.81 11.12 14.23
N GLY A 25 1.45 11.25 12.95
CA GLY A 25 2.01 10.48 11.86
C GLY A 25 1.20 10.66 10.59
N GLY A 26 1.60 9.97 9.52
CA GLY A 26 0.85 9.98 8.28
C GLY A 26 1.43 9.05 7.23
N VAL A 27 0.79 9.06 6.07
CA VAL A 27 1.25 8.32 4.88
C VAL A 27 1.43 9.31 3.74
N ALA A 28 2.56 9.21 3.03
CA ALA A 28 2.72 9.79 1.71
C ALA A 28 2.09 8.81 0.71
N HIS A 29 0.85 9.07 0.35
CA HIS A 29 0.02 8.16 -0.43
C HIS A 29 0.47 8.11 -1.90
N SER A 30 0.18 7.00 -2.58
CA SER A 30 0.47 6.79 -3.99
C SER A 30 1.92 7.12 -4.36
N PHE A 31 2.89 6.66 -3.55
CA PHE A 31 4.30 6.99 -3.72
C PHE A 31 4.85 6.43 -5.03
N THR A 32 5.35 7.31 -5.89
CA THR A 32 6.02 6.98 -7.16
C THR A 32 7.37 7.67 -7.29
N GLY A 33 7.97 8.07 -6.16
CA GLY A 33 9.22 8.83 -6.13
C GLY A 33 10.46 8.00 -6.44
N SER A 34 11.60 8.66 -6.45
CA SER A 34 12.93 8.08 -6.62
C SER A 34 13.46 7.46 -5.32
N MET A 35 14.63 6.81 -5.40
CA MET A 35 15.38 6.38 -4.21
C MET A 35 15.75 7.56 -3.30
N GLU A 36 16.08 8.72 -3.88
CA GLU A 36 16.40 9.92 -3.09
C GLU A 36 15.17 10.44 -2.34
N ASP A 37 14.00 10.44 -2.99
CA ASP A 37 12.74 10.81 -2.35
C ASP A 37 12.40 9.83 -1.22
N LEU A 38 12.62 8.53 -1.45
CA LEU A 38 12.44 7.48 -0.45
C LEU A 38 13.30 7.76 0.79
N ASP A 39 14.59 8.03 0.63
CA ASP A 39 15.50 8.29 1.73
C ASP A 39 15.07 9.53 2.54
N LYS A 40 14.67 10.61 1.86
CA LYS A 40 14.12 11.81 2.49
C LYS A 40 12.87 11.49 3.33
N LEU A 41 11.91 10.75 2.76
CA LEU A 41 10.67 10.39 3.44
C LEU A 41 10.88 9.43 4.61
N LEU A 42 11.84 8.50 4.51
CA LEU A 42 12.15 7.56 5.57
C LEU A 42 12.83 8.21 6.79
N SER A 43 13.46 9.38 6.61
CA SER A 43 14.05 10.17 7.70
C SER A 43 13.03 10.67 8.74
N PHE A 44 11.74 10.64 8.42
CA PHE A 44 10.65 10.98 9.34
C PHE A 44 10.12 9.71 10.04
N ASP A 45 10.30 9.57 11.34
CA ASP A 45 9.97 8.34 12.09
C ASP A 45 8.52 7.85 11.90
N ASN A 46 7.56 8.77 11.87
CA ASN A 46 6.12 8.46 11.82
C ASN A 46 5.48 8.68 10.44
N LEU A 47 6.26 8.60 9.37
CA LEU A 47 5.77 8.70 8.00
C LEU A 47 5.79 7.34 7.29
N PHE A 48 4.70 6.97 6.63
CA PHE A 48 4.60 5.73 5.86
C PHE A 48 4.52 6.03 4.37
N LEU A 49 4.75 5.02 3.53
CA LEU A 49 4.60 5.12 2.09
C LEU A 49 3.44 4.25 1.61
N GLY A 50 2.48 4.88 0.92
CA GLY A 50 1.35 4.19 0.31
C GLY A 50 1.70 3.69 -1.09
N ILE A 51 1.45 2.41 -1.34
CA ILE A 51 1.79 1.72 -2.60
C ILE A 51 0.51 1.30 -3.31
N ASN A 52 0.40 1.64 -4.59
CA ASN A 52 -0.69 1.22 -5.47
C ASN A 52 -0.16 0.82 -6.86
N GLY A 53 -1.03 0.52 -7.83
CA GLY A 53 -0.58 0.12 -9.16
C GLY A 53 0.19 1.19 -9.95
N CYS A 54 0.09 2.48 -9.58
CA CYS A 54 0.95 3.53 -10.14
C CYS A 54 2.39 3.46 -9.62
N SER A 55 2.59 2.94 -8.40
CA SER A 55 3.89 2.64 -7.79
C SER A 55 4.58 1.40 -8.36
N LEU A 56 3.98 0.72 -9.34
CA LEU A 56 4.41 -0.61 -9.82
C LEU A 56 4.64 -0.67 -11.34
N LYS A 57 4.69 0.50 -11.99
CA LYS A 57 4.69 0.62 -13.45
C LYS A 57 6.01 0.22 -14.10
N THR A 58 7.13 0.69 -13.55
CA THR A 58 8.46 0.54 -14.17
C THR A 58 9.36 -0.37 -13.34
N ALA A 59 10.45 -0.86 -13.95
CA ALA A 59 11.48 -1.61 -13.23
C ALA A 59 12.08 -0.79 -12.08
N ASP A 60 12.31 0.52 -12.31
CA ASP A 60 12.81 1.43 -11.28
C ASP A 60 11.81 1.57 -10.12
N ASN A 61 10.50 1.61 -10.39
CA ASN A 61 9.51 1.63 -9.31
C ASN A 61 9.59 0.36 -8.46
N LEU A 62 9.77 -0.81 -9.08
CA LEU A 62 9.93 -2.07 -8.35
C LEU A 62 11.24 -2.09 -7.55
N HIS A 63 12.33 -1.52 -8.09
CA HIS A 63 13.60 -1.38 -7.38
C HIS A 63 13.44 -0.51 -6.12
N VAL A 64 12.79 0.66 -6.26
CA VAL A 64 12.47 1.53 -5.12
C VAL A 64 11.61 0.80 -4.09
N LEU A 65 10.55 0.12 -4.53
CA LEU A 65 9.67 -0.65 -3.65
C LEU A 65 10.41 -1.73 -2.86
N SER A 66 11.35 -2.43 -3.49
CA SER A 66 12.17 -3.45 -2.81
C SER A 66 13.01 -2.85 -1.67
N SER A 67 13.35 -1.57 -1.72
CA SER A 67 14.09 -0.86 -0.67
C SER A 67 13.22 -0.33 0.48
N ILE A 68 11.90 -0.21 0.31
CA ILE A 68 11.00 0.31 1.36
C ILE A 68 10.83 -0.72 2.48
N PRO A 69 11.18 -0.44 3.74
CA PRO A 69 10.94 -1.37 4.83
C PRO A 69 9.43 -1.70 4.96
N VAL A 70 9.08 -2.97 5.18
CA VAL A 70 7.67 -3.41 5.17
C VAL A 70 6.86 -2.73 6.29
N GLU A 71 7.48 -2.50 7.44
CA GLU A 71 6.95 -1.77 8.60
C GLU A 71 6.75 -0.27 8.35
N ARG A 72 7.21 0.25 7.20
CA ARG A 72 7.00 1.64 6.73
C ARG A 72 6.09 1.71 5.51
N MET A 73 5.45 0.59 5.13
CA MET A 73 4.62 0.49 3.93
C MET A 73 3.12 0.35 4.27
N MET A 74 2.27 0.94 3.44
CA MET A 74 0.84 0.69 3.34
C MET A 74 0.50 0.35 1.89
N ILE A 75 -0.61 -0.35 1.65
CA ILE A 75 -1.10 -0.63 0.29
C ILE A 75 -2.48 -0.03 0.08
N GLU A 76 -2.72 0.46 -1.13
CA GLU A 76 -3.95 1.10 -1.55
C GLU A 76 -4.20 0.82 -3.04
N THR A 77 -5.40 1.12 -3.54
CA THR A 77 -5.71 0.96 -4.97
C THR A 77 -5.69 2.26 -5.75
N ASP A 78 -6.00 3.38 -5.08
CA ASP A 78 -6.35 4.65 -5.72
C ASP A 78 -7.49 4.49 -6.76
N SER A 79 -8.40 3.53 -6.52
CA SER A 79 -9.54 3.27 -7.40
C SER A 79 -10.38 4.54 -7.59
N PRO A 80 -10.82 4.86 -8.82
CA PRO A 80 -10.87 3.98 -10.00
C PRO A 80 -9.60 3.96 -10.87
N TYR A 81 -8.51 4.60 -10.42
CA TYR A 81 -7.25 4.73 -11.15
C TYR A 81 -6.25 3.62 -10.81
N CYS A 82 -5.02 3.74 -11.33
CA CYS A 82 -3.88 2.89 -10.96
C CYS A 82 -4.11 1.37 -11.09
N GLU A 83 -4.91 0.94 -12.07
CA GLU A 83 -4.98 -0.47 -12.49
C GLU A 83 -3.57 -0.98 -12.85
N ILE A 84 -3.23 -2.20 -12.41
CA ILE A 84 -2.01 -2.89 -12.84
C ILE A 84 -2.27 -3.48 -14.23
N LYS A 85 -1.59 -2.94 -15.25
CA LYS A 85 -1.79 -3.32 -16.66
C LYS A 85 -0.74 -4.33 -17.11
N ASN A 86 -1.02 -5.04 -18.19
CA ASN A 86 -0.09 -5.96 -18.85
C ASN A 86 1.24 -5.33 -19.29
N THR A 87 1.28 -4.01 -19.43
CA THR A 87 2.50 -3.26 -19.77
C THR A 87 3.32 -2.83 -18.55
N HIS A 88 2.80 -3.00 -17.33
CA HIS A 88 3.50 -2.62 -16.10
C HIS A 88 4.47 -3.72 -15.67
N ALA A 89 5.64 -3.33 -15.16
CA ALA A 89 6.67 -4.26 -14.70
C ALA A 89 6.17 -5.20 -13.58
N GLY A 90 5.27 -4.71 -12.71
CA GLY A 90 4.71 -5.48 -11.60
C GLY A 90 3.78 -6.63 -12.02
N VAL A 91 3.22 -6.60 -13.24
CA VAL A 91 2.17 -7.56 -13.65
C VAL A 91 2.62 -9.02 -13.58
N LYS A 92 3.93 -9.28 -13.73
CA LYS A 92 4.53 -10.63 -13.64
C LYS A 92 4.32 -11.33 -12.30
N PHE A 93 3.99 -10.59 -11.24
CA PHE A 93 3.73 -11.14 -9.91
C PHE A 93 2.24 -11.32 -9.61
N VAL A 94 1.35 -10.76 -10.43
CA VAL A 94 -0.09 -10.83 -10.23
C VAL A 94 -0.58 -12.26 -10.49
N LYS A 95 -1.35 -12.79 -9.55
CA LYS A 95 -1.95 -14.14 -9.60
C LYS A 95 -3.47 -14.09 -9.53
N SER A 96 -4.02 -13.17 -8.73
CA SER A 96 -5.47 -13.04 -8.55
C SER A 96 -6.12 -12.30 -9.74
N VAL A 97 -7.20 -12.86 -10.27
CA VAL A 97 -7.95 -12.32 -11.43
C VAL A 97 -9.45 -12.36 -11.14
N TRP A 98 -10.16 -11.33 -11.57
CA TRP A 98 -11.62 -11.22 -11.47
C TRP A 98 -12.26 -11.22 -12.86
N SER A 99 -13.49 -11.72 -12.96
CA SER A 99 -14.30 -11.53 -14.16
C SER A 99 -14.45 -10.03 -14.45
N SER A 100 -14.25 -9.63 -15.70
CA SER A 100 -14.30 -8.22 -16.10
C SER A 100 -15.05 -8.02 -17.41
N LYS A 101 -16.04 -7.12 -17.41
CA LYS A 101 -16.89 -6.81 -18.56
C LYS A 101 -16.65 -5.39 -19.06
N LYS A 102 -16.93 -5.15 -20.35
CA LYS A 102 -16.96 -3.77 -20.86
C LYS A 102 -18.11 -3.01 -20.20
N LYS A 103 -17.98 -1.70 -20.03
CA LYS A 103 -19.00 -0.85 -19.36
C LYS A 103 -20.39 -0.97 -20.01
N GLU A 104 -20.47 -1.23 -21.31
CA GLU A 104 -21.74 -1.39 -22.05
C GLU A 104 -22.45 -2.72 -21.74
N LYS A 105 -21.75 -3.67 -21.11
CA LYS A 105 -22.25 -4.99 -20.69
C LYS A 105 -22.06 -5.17 -19.19
N TYR A 106 -22.38 -4.13 -18.42
CA TYR A 106 -22.25 -4.14 -16.97
C TYR A 106 -22.98 -5.35 -16.36
N ASP A 107 -22.35 -5.94 -15.36
CA ASP A 107 -22.78 -7.12 -14.64
C ASP A 107 -22.37 -6.90 -13.18
N PRO A 108 -23.30 -6.93 -12.20
CA PRO A 108 -22.99 -6.68 -10.80
C PRO A 108 -22.00 -7.68 -10.18
N ASP A 109 -21.86 -8.87 -10.76
CA ASP A 109 -20.95 -9.92 -10.28
C ASP A 109 -19.57 -9.87 -10.97
N SER A 110 -19.31 -8.81 -11.76
CA SER A 110 -18.04 -8.62 -12.48
C SER A 110 -17.49 -7.20 -12.30
N THR A 111 -16.17 -7.07 -12.41
CA THR A 111 -15.52 -5.75 -12.47
C THR A 111 -15.75 -5.09 -13.84
N VAL A 112 -15.52 -3.79 -13.93
CA VAL A 112 -15.60 -3.04 -15.20
C VAL A 112 -14.21 -2.85 -15.80
N LYS A 113 -14.02 -3.27 -17.05
CA LYS A 113 -12.74 -3.13 -17.78
C LYS A 113 -12.26 -1.68 -17.77
N GLY A 114 -11.02 -1.47 -17.32
CA GLY A 114 -10.40 -0.14 -17.24
C GLY A 114 -10.84 0.70 -16.04
N ARG A 115 -11.62 0.14 -15.11
CA ARG A 115 -11.98 0.75 -13.83
C ARG A 115 -11.38 -0.08 -12.71
N ASN A 116 -10.36 0.43 -12.04
CA ASN A 116 -9.79 -0.25 -10.88
C ASN A 116 -10.80 -0.26 -9.73
N GLU A 117 -10.71 -1.24 -8.83
CA GLU A 117 -11.69 -1.46 -7.74
C GLU A 117 -10.97 -1.86 -6.44
N PRO A 118 -11.55 -1.60 -5.26
CA PRO A 118 -10.91 -1.92 -3.98
C PRO A 118 -10.48 -3.39 -3.83
N CYS A 119 -11.24 -4.34 -4.40
CA CYS A 119 -10.89 -5.77 -4.38
C CYS A 119 -9.53 -6.07 -5.05
N LEU A 120 -9.09 -5.21 -5.97
CA LEU A 120 -7.81 -5.34 -6.68
C LEU A 120 -6.60 -4.94 -5.82
N VAL A 121 -6.80 -4.48 -4.57
CA VAL A 121 -5.70 -4.28 -3.60
C VAL A 121 -4.89 -5.57 -3.37
N ARG A 122 -5.54 -6.73 -3.55
CA ARG A 122 -4.87 -8.03 -3.51
C ARG A 122 -3.78 -8.17 -4.57
N GLN A 123 -3.95 -7.59 -5.76
CA GLN A 123 -2.90 -7.61 -6.78
C GLN A 123 -1.71 -6.75 -6.36
N VAL A 124 -1.94 -5.62 -5.69
CA VAL A 124 -0.85 -4.79 -5.13
C VAL A 124 -0.06 -5.59 -4.09
N LEU A 125 -0.74 -6.30 -3.19
CA LEU A 125 -0.10 -7.19 -2.21
C LEU A 125 0.75 -8.28 -2.87
N GLU A 126 0.26 -8.91 -3.96
CA GLU A 126 1.01 -9.93 -4.71
C GLU A 126 2.29 -9.36 -5.34
N VAL A 127 2.23 -8.15 -5.88
CA VAL A 127 3.43 -7.48 -6.41
C VAL A 127 4.41 -7.12 -5.30
N VAL A 128 3.93 -6.58 -4.17
CA VAL A 128 4.79 -6.29 -3.01
C VAL A 128 5.49 -7.57 -2.54
N ALA A 129 4.76 -8.67 -2.39
CA ALA A 129 5.31 -9.96 -2.00
C ALA A 129 6.37 -10.47 -2.96
N GLY A 130 6.10 -10.39 -4.27
CA GLY A 130 7.05 -10.74 -5.32
C GLY A 130 8.35 -9.95 -5.25
N CYS A 131 8.25 -8.63 -5.06
CA CYS A 131 9.40 -7.74 -4.90
C CYS A 131 10.16 -7.92 -3.59
N LYS A 132 9.50 -8.41 -2.54
CA LYS A 132 10.10 -8.73 -1.24
C LYS A 132 10.62 -10.16 -1.13
N GLY A 133 10.44 -10.99 -2.16
CA GLY A 133 10.84 -12.40 -2.12
C GLY A 133 10.06 -13.23 -1.10
N VAL A 134 8.86 -12.78 -0.72
CA VAL A 134 8.01 -13.46 0.27
C VAL A 134 6.96 -14.30 -0.45
N SER A 135 6.89 -15.59 -0.13
CA SER A 135 5.91 -16.51 -0.71
C SER A 135 4.60 -16.55 0.07
N ASP A 136 4.66 -16.43 1.40
CA ASP A 136 3.49 -16.41 2.28
C ASP A 136 2.94 -14.98 2.45
N LEU A 137 1.74 -14.76 1.92
CA LEU A 137 1.09 -13.47 1.96
C LEU A 137 0.49 -13.13 3.33
N GLY A 138 0.26 -14.11 4.20
CA GLY A 138 -0.41 -13.91 5.49
C GLY A 138 0.35 -12.98 6.44
N PRO A 139 1.63 -13.27 6.78
CA PRO A 139 2.44 -12.39 7.61
C PRO A 139 2.61 -11.00 7.00
N LEU A 140 2.87 -10.92 5.69
CA LEU A 140 3.03 -9.66 4.99
C LEU A 140 1.76 -8.80 5.06
N SER A 141 0.59 -9.39 4.77
CA SER A 141 -0.68 -8.66 4.81
C SER A 141 -1.02 -8.20 6.23
N ARG A 142 -0.70 -9.00 7.25
CA ARG A 142 -0.86 -8.59 8.66
C ARG A 142 0.01 -7.39 9.01
N THR A 143 1.28 -7.37 8.60
CA THR A 143 2.15 -6.21 8.85
C THR A 143 1.62 -4.94 8.18
N LEU A 144 1.23 -5.02 6.90
CA LEU A 144 0.66 -3.87 6.16
C LEU A 144 -0.66 -3.38 6.78
N TYR A 145 -1.50 -4.31 7.23
CA TYR A 145 -2.73 -4.01 7.96
C TYR A 145 -2.42 -3.31 9.30
N HIS A 146 -1.51 -3.85 10.11
CA HIS A 146 -1.12 -3.25 11.39
C HIS A 146 -0.52 -1.85 11.23
N ASN A 147 0.30 -1.62 10.20
CA ASN A 147 0.82 -0.29 9.87
C ASN A 147 -0.33 0.70 9.65
N THR A 148 -1.35 0.29 8.89
CA THR A 148 -2.53 1.09 8.59
C THR A 148 -3.34 1.39 9.85
N CYS A 149 -3.64 0.37 10.67
CA CYS A 149 -4.36 0.55 11.92
C CYS A 149 -3.59 1.44 12.90
N ARG A 150 -2.26 1.30 13.02
CA ARG A 150 -1.45 2.16 13.91
C ARG A 150 -1.63 3.65 13.64
N VAL A 151 -1.84 4.03 12.38
CA VAL A 151 -1.97 5.43 11.97
C VAL A 151 -3.43 5.91 11.95
N PHE A 152 -4.35 5.07 11.48
CA PHE A 152 -5.72 5.50 11.18
C PHE A 152 -6.79 4.89 12.10
N PHE A 153 -6.49 3.76 12.73
CA PHE A 153 -7.42 3.00 13.57
C PHE A 153 -6.71 2.43 14.81
N PRO A 154 -6.08 3.28 15.65
CA PRO A 154 -5.22 2.79 16.73
C PRO A 154 -5.98 1.93 17.76
N HIS A 155 -7.28 2.14 17.94
CA HIS A 155 -8.13 1.33 18.81
C HIS A 155 -8.44 -0.08 18.27
N ASP A 156 -8.33 -0.28 16.95
CA ASP A 156 -8.59 -1.57 16.31
C ASP A 156 -7.42 -2.54 16.52
N LEU A 157 -6.21 -2.04 16.80
CA LEU A 157 -5.06 -2.88 17.16
C LEU A 157 -5.26 -3.54 18.51
N ASP A 158 -5.77 -2.79 19.48
CA ASP A 158 -6.11 -3.34 20.80
C ASP A 158 -7.19 -4.41 20.66
N SER A 159 -8.23 -4.13 19.85
CA SER A 159 -9.31 -5.10 19.58
C SER A 159 -8.84 -6.37 18.85
N ALA A 160 -7.89 -6.26 17.93
CA ALA A 160 -7.31 -7.41 17.23
C ALA A 160 -6.39 -8.24 18.13
N ALA A 161 -5.63 -7.58 19.02
CA ALA A 161 -4.83 -8.25 20.04
C ALA A 161 -5.74 -8.96 21.06
N ASP A 162 -6.82 -8.31 21.49
CA ASP A 162 -7.82 -8.88 22.40
C ASP A 162 -8.52 -10.09 21.76
N ALA A 163 -8.94 -10.00 20.49
CA ALA A 163 -9.54 -11.13 19.78
C ALA A 163 -8.59 -12.34 19.62
N LEU A 164 -7.28 -12.10 19.47
CA LEU A 164 -6.28 -13.16 19.44
C LEU A 164 -6.11 -13.83 20.82
N LEU A 165 -6.18 -13.05 21.91
CA LEU A 165 -6.15 -13.57 23.28
C LEU A 165 -7.40 -14.40 23.60
N ASP A 166 -8.58 -13.93 23.18
CA ASP A 166 -9.84 -14.66 23.36
C ASP A 166 -9.83 -15.98 22.57
N SER A 167 -9.30 -16.00 21.34
CA SER A 167 -9.18 -17.22 20.53
C SER A 167 -8.16 -18.24 21.05
N GLY A 168 -7.30 -17.84 22.00
CA GLY A 168 -6.30 -18.70 22.63
C GLY A 168 -6.80 -19.45 23.87
N THR A 169 -8.06 -19.26 24.28
CA THR A 169 -8.62 -19.86 25.51
C THR A 169 -9.51 -21.09 25.29
N GLU A 170 -9.78 -21.53 24.05
CA GLU A 170 -10.56 -22.77 23.79
C GLU A 170 -9.71 -24.06 23.73
N GLY A 171 -8.67 -24.15 24.57
CA GLY A 171 -7.75 -25.29 24.56
C GLY A 171 -7.08 -25.58 25.90
N GLN A 172 -7.86 -25.75 26.97
CA GLN A 172 -7.47 -26.53 28.16
C GLN A 172 -8.62 -27.42 28.62
#